data_AF-A0A139NTB9-F1
#
_entry.id   AF-A0A139NTB9-F1
#
_cell.length_a   1.000
_cell.length_b   1.000
_cell.length_c   1.000
_cell.angle_alpha   90.00
_cell.angle_beta   90.00
_cell.angle_gamma   90.00
#
_symmetry.space_group_name_H-M   'P 1'
#
loop_
_entity.id
_entity.type
_entity.pdbx_description
1 polymer ?
#
loop_
_entity_poly.entity_id
_entity_poly.type
_entity_poly.pdbx_seq_one_letter_code
_entity_poly.pdbx_strand_id
1 'polypeptide(L)'
;MGDIVPFETKEEFQRDIEKLRVELSMLLLERDQLLYHVCPAIETAYLMRFGGLEYQVYQAECQFRRLKRKLALLIQRRNRQESIDLQQIEGQLDLELAEYQERLKEQLSHLNWALERSQREVLSEDESRELKSLYRKIVKKLHPDLHPELSQEELDLFHQAVTAYEDGNLAVLQVIAQVMGDSSEELSGSLLVKEKERLEELTASLTKEISDLKKDYPYTLKILLEDEEACQGRLAVLTDQLEKYQALCQQYDKEISLYV
;
A
#
# COMPACT_ATOMS: atom_id res chain seq x y z
N MET A 1 -6.18 -58.42 -8.48
CA MET A 1 -5.29 -57.45 -9.15
C MET A 1 -5.06 -56.35 -8.13
N GLY A 2 -3.94 -56.43 -7.41
CA GLY A 2 -3.58 -55.41 -6.44
C GLY A 2 -2.91 -54.26 -7.20
N ASP A 3 -3.49 -53.08 -7.11
CA ASP A 3 -2.88 -51.87 -7.63
C ASP A 3 -1.55 -51.64 -6.92
N ILE A 4 -0.48 -51.80 -7.67
CA ILE A 4 0.88 -51.46 -7.26
C ILE A 4 0.94 -49.93 -7.33
N VAL A 5 0.67 -49.28 -6.20
CA VAL A 5 1.00 -47.86 -6.03
C VAL A 5 2.52 -47.74 -6.16
N PRO A 6 3.06 -47.02 -7.14
CA PRO A 6 4.50 -46.89 -7.29
C PRO A 6 5.04 -46.14 -6.07
N PHE A 7 5.98 -46.78 -5.36
CA PHE A 7 6.73 -46.15 -4.28
C PHE A 7 7.65 -45.13 -4.95
N GLU A 8 7.26 -43.85 -4.95
CA GLU A 8 8.13 -42.74 -5.36
C GLU A 8 9.46 -42.87 -4.60
N THR A 9 10.56 -42.83 -5.33
CA THR A 9 11.90 -42.97 -4.74
C THR A 9 12.21 -41.76 -3.85
N LYS A 10 12.99 -41.95 -2.79
CA LYS A 10 13.41 -40.86 -1.89
C LYS A 10 14.00 -39.67 -2.66
N GLU A 11 14.67 -39.94 -3.78
CA GLU A 11 15.23 -38.95 -4.70
C GLU A 11 14.17 -38.16 -5.47
N GLU A 12 13.05 -38.78 -5.86
CA GLU A 12 11.92 -38.10 -6.50
C GLU A 12 11.19 -37.18 -5.51
N PHE A 13 10.98 -37.62 -4.28
CA PHE A 13 10.41 -36.79 -3.22
C PHE A 13 11.28 -35.57 -2.88
N GLN A 14 12.60 -35.75 -2.81
CA GLN A 14 13.53 -34.64 -2.58
C GLN A 14 13.49 -33.63 -3.74
N ARG A 15 13.44 -34.10 -4.98
CA ARG A 15 13.30 -33.23 -6.16
C ARG A 15 11.98 -32.46 -6.14
N ASP A 16 10.89 -33.08 -5.73
CA ASP A 16 9.59 -32.41 -5.68
C ASP A 16 9.53 -31.35 -4.57
N ILE A 17 10.13 -31.62 -3.41
CA ILE A 17 10.27 -30.61 -2.34
C ILE A 17 11.16 -29.46 -2.80
N GLU A 18 12.26 -29.73 -3.51
CA GLU A 18 13.10 -28.67 -4.09
C GLU A 18 12.35 -27.81 -5.11
N LYS A 19 11.53 -28.42 -5.97
CA LYS A 19 10.66 -27.67 -6.90
C LYS A 19 9.68 -26.78 -6.13
N LEU A 20 9.00 -27.32 -5.11
CA LEU A 20 8.07 -26.56 -4.27
C LEU A 20 8.77 -25.41 -3.55
N ARG A 21 9.98 -25.62 -3.02
CA ARG A 21 10.79 -24.54 -2.40
C ARG A 21 11.15 -23.44 -3.40
N VAL A 22 11.48 -23.83 -4.64
CA VAL A 22 11.77 -22.85 -5.71
C VAL A 22 10.51 -22.07 -6.08
N GLU A 23 9.37 -22.74 -6.21
CA GLU A 23 8.08 -22.10 -6.50
C GLU A 23 7.67 -21.14 -5.37
N LEU A 24 7.76 -21.58 -4.12
CA LEU A 24 7.44 -20.77 -2.95
C LEU A 24 8.36 -19.53 -2.88
N SER A 25 9.66 -19.67 -3.15
CA SER A 25 10.57 -18.51 -3.25
C SER A 25 10.19 -17.51 -4.34
N MET A 26 9.59 -17.97 -5.44
CA MET A 26 9.11 -17.11 -6.52
C MET A 26 7.84 -16.37 -6.11
N LEU A 27 6.90 -17.07 -5.46
CA LEU A 27 5.65 -16.48 -4.98
C LEU A 27 5.91 -15.44 -3.88
N LEU A 28 6.81 -15.72 -2.93
CA LEU A 28 7.20 -14.75 -1.91
C LEU A 28 7.84 -13.50 -2.52
N LEU A 29 8.74 -13.68 -3.50
CA LEU A 29 9.32 -12.56 -4.24
C LEU A 29 8.23 -11.75 -4.96
N GLU A 30 7.27 -12.41 -5.61
CA GLU A 30 6.17 -11.73 -6.29
C GLU A 30 5.31 -10.94 -5.30
N ARG A 31 4.94 -11.54 -4.16
CA ARG A 31 4.20 -10.87 -3.08
C ARG A 31 4.94 -9.63 -2.59
N ASP A 32 6.22 -9.76 -2.24
CA ASP A 32 7.01 -8.66 -1.70
C ASP A 32 7.26 -7.57 -2.76
N GLN A 33 7.46 -7.96 -4.02
CA GLN A 33 7.54 -7.00 -5.13
C GLN A 33 6.22 -6.22 -5.28
N LEU A 34 5.07 -6.90 -5.15
CA LEU A 34 3.77 -6.25 -5.19
C LEU A 34 3.62 -5.27 -4.03
N LEU A 35 3.93 -5.68 -2.80
CA LEU A 35 3.76 -4.89 -1.59
C LEU A 35 4.69 -3.67 -1.51
N TYR A 36 5.97 -3.83 -1.82
CA TYR A 36 6.98 -2.79 -1.53
C TYR A 36 7.31 -1.90 -2.72
N HIS A 37 7.13 -2.41 -3.95
CA HIS A 37 7.48 -1.66 -5.16
C HIS A 37 6.28 -1.33 -6.03
N VAL A 38 5.46 -2.32 -6.42
CA VAL A 38 4.40 -2.11 -7.42
C VAL A 38 3.23 -1.31 -6.85
N CYS A 39 2.62 -1.76 -5.75
CA CYS A 39 1.48 -1.09 -5.13
C CYS A 39 1.85 0.34 -4.68
N PRO A 40 2.97 0.57 -3.97
CA PRO A 40 3.37 1.92 -3.61
C PRO A 40 3.71 2.81 -4.81
N ALA A 41 4.25 2.27 -5.90
CA ALA A 41 4.49 3.03 -7.12
C ALA A 41 3.17 3.45 -7.80
N ILE A 42 2.19 2.54 -7.85
CA ILE A 42 0.84 2.83 -8.36
C ILE A 42 0.16 3.90 -7.50
N GLU A 43 0.22 3.76 -6.17
CA GLU A 43 -0.33 4.74 -5.23
C GLU A 43 0.33 6.10 -5.38
N THR A 44 1.66 6.14 -5.48
CA THR A 44 2.41 7.39 -5.71
C THR A 44 2.00 8.04 -7.03
N ALA A 45 1.94 7.27 -8.12
CA ALA A 45 1.52 7.79 -9.42
C ALA A 45 0.08 8.33 -9.39
N TYR A 46 -0.82 7.66 -8.69
CA TYR A 46 -2.20 8.12 -8.48
C TYR A 46 -2.25 9.43 -7.69
N LEU A 47 -1.60 9.48 -6.53
CA LEU A 47 -1.59 10.66 -5.65
C LEU A 47 -0.93 11.87 -6.33
N MET A 48 0.11 11.65 -7.12
CA MET A 48 0.76 12.71 -7.90
C MET A 48 -0.12 13.25 -9.03
N ARG A 49 -0.97 12.42 -9.64
CA ARG A 49 -1.88 12.83 -10.72
C ARG A 49 -3.17 13.46 -10.20
N PHE A 50 -3.81 12.85 -9.21
CA PHE A 50 -5.16 13.20 -8.76
C PHE A 50 -5.19 13.76 -7.35
N GLY A 51 -4.31 13.30 -6.46
CA GLY A 51 -4.43 13.49 -5.03
C GLY A 51 -4.43 14.97 -4.61
N GLY A 52 -3.65 15.83 -5.26
CA GLY A 52 -3.70 17.27 -5.00
C GLY A 52 -5.06 17.91 -5.33
N LEU A 53 -5.70 17.46 -6.41
CA LEU A 53 -7.02 17.94 -6.81
C LEU A 53 -8.12 17.34 -5.92
N GLU A 54 -8.03 16.06 -5.57
CA GLU A 54 -8.94 15.42 -4.62
C GLU A 54 -8.91 16.10 -3.25
N TYR A 55 -7.71 16.44 -2.77
CA TYR A 55 -7.54 17.24 -1.55
C TYR A 55 -8.24 18.59 -1.66
N GLN A 56 -8.05 19.32 -2.77
CA GLN A 56 -8.71 20.61 -2.99
C GLN A 56 -10.23 20.49 -3.05
N VAL A 57 -10.76 19.47 -3.73
CA VAL A 57 -12.20 19.19 -3.79
C VAL A 57 -12.75 18.95 -2.39
N TYR A 58 -12.11 18.08 -1.62
CA TYR A 58 -12.55 17.75 -0.27
C TYR A 58 -12.43 18.95 0.68
N GLN A 59 -11.37 19.75 0.55
CA GLN A 59 -11.20 20.99 1.29
C GLN A 59 -12.33 21.98 0.99
N ALA A 60 -12.66 22.18 -0.29
CA ALA A 60 -13.77 23.05 -0.71
C ALA A 60 -15.13 22.53 -0.22
N GLU A 61 -15.36 21.22 -0.24
CA GLU A 61 -16.56 20.60 0.32
C GLU A 61 -16.68 20.86 1.84
N CYS A 62 -15.58 20.70 2.58
CA CYS A 62 -15.55 20.95 4.02
C CYS A 62 -15.85 22.42 4.33
N GLN A 63 -15.28 23.35 3.56
CA GLN A 63 -15.59 24.78 3.68
C GLN A 63 -17.07 25.05 3.40
N PHE A 64 -17.61 24.50 2.32
CA PHE A 64 -19.03 24.63 1.99
C PHE A 64 -19.93 24.14 3.13
N ARG A 65 -19.64 22.96 3.70
CA ARG A 65 -20.38 22.40 4.84
C ARG A 65 -20.31 23.32 6.07
N ARG A 66 -19.13 23.86 6.37
CA ARG A 66 -18.94 24.83 7.46
C ARG A 66 -19.78 26.08 7.25
N LEU A 67 -19.75 26.68 6.06
CA LEU A 67 -20.51 27.88 5.74
C LEU A 67 -22.02 27.63 5.80
N LYS A 68 -22.49 26.53 5.20
CA LYS A 68 -23.89 26.13 5.26
C LYS A 68 -24.39 25.96 6.70
N ARG A 69 -23.59 25.33 7.55
CA ARG A 69 -23.92 25.15 8.97
C ARG A 69 -23.88 26.47 9.74
N LYS A 70 -22.89 27.31 9.48
CA LYS A 70 -22.78 28.67 10.05
C LYS A 70 -24.01 29.50 9.75
N LEU A 71 -24.45 29.54 8.50
CA LEU A 71 -25.65 30.26 8.09
C LEU A 71 -26.90 29.74 8.82
N ALA A 72 -27.05 28.41 8.94
CA ALA A 72 -28.18 27.83 9.68
C ALA A 72 -28.22 28.26 11.16
N LEU A 73 -27.06 28.32 11.82
CA LEU A 73 -26.94 28.79 13.21
C LEU A 73 -27.28 30.29 13.33
N LEU A 74 -26.83 31.12 12.38
CA LEU A 74 -27.16 32.54 12.33
C LEU A 74 -28.66 32.77 12.17
N ILE A 75 -29.30 32.07 11.22
CA ILE A 75 -30.74 32.15 10.99
C ILE A 75 -31.50 31.70 12.24
N GLN A 76 -31.08 30.60 12.88
CA GLN A 76 -31.70 30.09 14.10
C GLN A 76 -31.64 31.11 15.25
N ARG A 77 -30.47 31.73 15.48
CA ARG A 77 -30.30 32.75 16.53
C ARG A 77 -31.11 34.01 16.24
N ARG A 78 -31.12 34.47 15.00
CA ARG A 78 -31.93 35.62 14.56
C ARG A 78 -33.43 35.37 14.78
N ASN A 79 -33.93 34.20 14.42
CA ASN A 79 -35.34 33.85 14.59
C ASN A 79 -35.75 33.76 16.07
N ARG A 80 -34.81 33.44 16.96
CA ARG A 80 -35.02 33.42 18.42
C ARG A 80 -34.78 34.77 19.09
N GLN A 81 -34.40 35.82 18.33
CA GLN A 81 -34.01 37.14 18.85
C GLN A 81 -32.87 37.08 19.88
N GLU A 82 -31.99 36.09 19.77
CA GLU A 82 -30.79 35.95 20.60
C GLU A 82 -29.65 36.84 20.09
N SER A 83 -28.76 37.30 20.98
CA SER A 83 -27.52 37.97 20.56
C SER A 83 -26.62 37.01 19.78
N ILE A 84 -26.13 37.45 18.63
CA ILE A 84 -25.23 36.64 17.80
C ILE A 84 -23.81 36.72 18.38
N ASP A 85 -23.39 35.65 19.06
CA ASP A 85 -21.99 35.45 19.43
C ASP A 85 -21.29 34.60 18.36
N LEU A 86 -20.47 35.27 17.53
CA LEU A 86 -19.73 34.62 16.46
C LEU A 86 -18.65 33.67 16.99
N GLN A 87 -18.02 33.96 18.13
CA GLN A 87 -16.98 33.09 18.69
C GLN A 87 -17.57 31.77 19.15
N GLN A 88 -18.75 31.80 19.78
CA GLN A 88 -19.46 30.59 20.17
C GLN A 88 -19.88 29.75 18.96
N ILE A 89 -20.31 30.39 17.87
CA ILE A 89 -20.67 29.70 16.62
C ILE A 89 -19.45 29.02 16.00
N GLU A 90 -18.33 29.74 15.87
CA GLU A 90 -17.10 29.17 15.30
C GLU A 90 -16.58 27.99 16.15
N GLY A 91 -16.57 28.12 17.49
CA GLY A 91 -16.17 27.03 18.38
C GLY A 91 -17.08 25.80 18.28
N GLN A 92 -18.39 25.99 18.11
CA GLN A 92 -19.32 24.88 17.87
C GLN A 92 -19.03 24.21 16.51
N LEU A 93 -18.75 24.99 15.47
CA LEU A 93 -18.42 24.46 14.14
C LEU A 93 -17.12 23.66 14.14
N ASP A 94 -16.11 24.11 14.90
CA ASP A 94 -14.84 23.39 15.03
C ASP A 94 -15.04 22.01 15.65
N LEU A 95 -15.89 21.90 16.68
CA LEU A 95 -16.22 20.63 17.30
C LEU A 95 -17.06 19.73 16.37
N GLU A 96 -18.08 20.28 15.72
CA GLU A 96 -18.94 19.54 14.79
C GLU A 96 -18.19 19.02 13.57
N LEU A 97 -17.10 19.70 13.17
CA LEU A 97 -16.34 19.39 11.95
C LEU A 97 -14.92 18.85 12.21
N ALA A 98 -14.59 18.49 13.45
CA ALA A 98 -13.25 18.00 13.81
C ALA A 98 -12.83 16.77 13.00
N GLU A 99 -13.74 15.80 12.81
CA GLU A 99 -13.47 14.59 12.02
C GLU A 99 -13.08 14.90 10.57
N TYR A 100 -13.66 15.94 9.97
CA TYR A 100 -13.33 16.38 8.62
C TYR A 100 -11.93 17.00 8.54
N GLN A 101 -11.51 17.72 9.60
CA GLN A 101 -10.16 18.28 9.68
C GLN A 101 -9.11 17.18 9.83
N GLU A 102 -9.39 16.14 10.62
CA GLU A 102 -8.48 14.99 10.74
C GLU A 102 -8.33 14.26 9.41
N ARG A 103 -9.43 14.02 8.68
CA ARG A 103 -9.37 13.44 7.32
C ARG A 103 -8.54 14.28 6.34
N LEU A 104 -8.62 15.61 6.42
CA LEU A 104 -7.77 16.49 5.60
C LEU A 104 -6.29 16.35 5.95
N LYS A 105 -5.96 16.17 7.24
CA LYS A 105 -4.57 15.93 7.66
C LYS A 105 -4.05 14.58 7.18
N GLU A 106 -4.89 13.54 7.23
CA GLU A 106 -4.56 12.21 6.70
C GLU A 106 -4.30 12.28 5.18
N GLN A 107 -5.19 12.91 4.41
CA GLN A 107 -4.96 13.08 2.97
C GLN A 107 -3.66 13.84 2.68
N LEU A 108 -3.35 14.89 3.47
CA LEU A 108 -2.12 15.65 3.32
C LEU A 108 -0.88 14.80 3.67
N SER A 109 -0.95 13.92 4.67
CA SER A 109 0.17 13.03 5.01
C SER A 109 0.44 12.02 3.88
N HIS A 110 -0.61 11.45 3.28
CA HIS A 110 -0.47 10.57 2.10
C HIS A 110 0.16 11.31 0.91
N LEU A 111 -0.24 12.56 0.66
CA LEU A 111 0.38 13.38 -0.40
C LEU A 111 1.85 13.68 -0.14
N ASN A 112 2.19 14.02 1.09
CA ASN A 112 3.59 14.27 1.47
C ASN A 112 4.44 13.01 1.32
N TRP A 113 3.91 11.86 1.75
CA TRP A 113 4.59 10.57 1.56
C TRP A 113 4.83 10.26 0.07
N ALA A 114 3.84 10.48 -0.80
CA ALA A 114 3.99 10.27 -2.23
C ALA A 114 5.04 11.21 -2.85
N LEU A 115 5.05 12.47 -2.40
CA LEU A 115 6.02 13.47 -2.83
C LEU A 115 7.44 13.10 -2.40
N GLU A 116 7.65 12.73 -1.13
CA GLU A 116 8.93 12.25 -0.60
C GLU A 116 9.42 11.02 -1.37
N ARG A 117 8.52 10.06 -1.62
CA ARG A 117 8.84 8.86 -2.40
C ARG A 117 9.22 9.18 -3.84
N SER A 118 8.54 10.13 -4.48
CA SER A 118 8.82 10.55 -5.86
C SER A 118 10.19 11.22 -6.02
N GLN A 119 10.74 11.77 -4.92
CA GLN A 119 12.04 12.41 -4.87
C GLN A 119 13.20 11.45 -4.56
N ARG A 120 12.91 10.21 -4.14
CA ARG A 120 13.96 9.20 -3.91
C ARG A 120 14.65 8.85 -5.23
N GLU A 121 15.94 8.53 -5.14
CA GLU A 121 16.70 8.07 -6.30
C GLU A 121 16.08 6.80 -6.88
N VAL A 122 15.77 6.83 -8.17
CA VAL A 122 15.23 5.69 -8.89
C VAL A 122 16.40 4.84 -9.34
N LEU A 123 16.46 3.60 -8.85
CA LEU A 123 17.42 2.61 -9.32
C LEU A 123 17.31 2.44 -10.84
N SER A 124 18.45 2.27 -11.51
CA SER A 124 18.47 1.87 -12.91
C SER A 124 17.81 0.50 -13.11
N GLU A 125 17.45 0.17 -14.36
CA GLU A 125 16.87 -1.15 -14.66
C GLU A 125 17.82 -2.29 -14.29
N ASP A 126 19.12 -2.10 -14.47
CA ASP A 126 20.14 -3.11 -14.14
C ASP A 126 20.27 -3.29 -12.62
N GLU A 127 20.33 -2.21 -11.85
CA GLU A 127 20.34 -2.25 -10.38
C GLU A 127 19.05 -2.86 -9.82
N SER A 128 17.90 -2.55 -10.41
CA SER A 128 16.61 -3.14 -10.03
C SER A 128 16.55 -4.65 -10.29
N ARG A 129 17.16 -5.12 -11.39
CA ARG A 129 17.29 -6.55 -11.69
C ARG A 129 18.23 -7.24 -10.70
N GLU A 130 19.35 -6.60 -10.39
CA GLU A 130 20.31 -7.13 -9.42
C GLU A 130 19.69 -7.22 -8.02
N LEU A 131 19.00 -6.17 -7.59
CA LEU A 131 18.28 -6.11 -6.32
C LEU A 131 17.28 -7.26 -6.17
N LYS A 132 16.46 -7.52 -7.20
CA LYS A 132 15.51 -8.65 -7.20
C LYS A 132 16.22 -10.00 -7.15
N SER A 133 17.32 -10.15 -7.89
CA SER A 133 18.11 -11.38 -7.92
C SER A 133 18.72 -11.69 -6.55
N LEU A 134 19.31 -10.69 -5.91
CA LEU A 134 19.90 -10.80 -4.57
C LEU A 134 18.84 -11.09 -3.52
N TYR A 135 17.74 -10.33 -3.51
CA TYR A 135 16.65 -10.55 -2.57
C TYR A 135 16.05 -11.95 -2.67
N ARG A 136 15.84 -12.45 -3.90
CA ARG A 136 15.37 -13.83 -4.10
C ARG A 136 16.30 -14.87 -3.48
N LYS A 137 17.63 -14.67 -3.58
CA LYS A 137 18.62 -15.57 -2.97
C LYS A 137 18.51 -15.54 -1.45
N ILE A 138 18.30 -14.36 -0.86
CA ILE A 138 18.09 -14.19 0.59
C ILE A 138 16.79 -14.87 1.03
N VAL A 139 15.65 -14.60 0.37
CA VAL A 139 14.36 -15.24 0.68
C VAL A 139 14.48 -16.76 0.61
N LYS A 140 15.13 -17.31 -0.42
CA LYS A 140 15.31 -18.77 -0.53
C LYS A 140 16.08 -19.38 0.66
N LYS A 141 17.01 -18.63 1.25
CA LYS A 141 17.89 -19.11 2.34
C LYS A 141 17.37 -18.81 3.74
N LEU A 142 16.74 -17.65 3.95
CA LEU A 142 16.43 -17.13 5.29
C LEU A 142 14.94 -16.90 5.53
N HIS A 143 14.05 -17.30 4.62
CA HIS A 143 12.63 -17.13 4.88
C HIS A 143 12.13 -18.12 5.95
N PRO A 144 11.43 -17.65 7.00
CA PRO A 144 10.95 -18.51 8.09
C PRO A 144 9.99 -19.61 7.64
N ASP A 145 9.20 -19.37 6.59
CA ASP A 145 8.33 -20.42 6.02
C ASP A 145 9.12 -21.56 5.39
N LEU A 146 10.30 -21.26 4.80
CA LEU A 146 11.17 -22.25 4.18
C LEU A 146 12.05 -22.95 5.22
N HIS A 147 12.49 -22.22 6.25
CA HIS A 147 13.38 -22.71 7.29
C HIS A 147 12.83 -22.33 8.67
N PRO A 148 11.94 -23.15 9.25
CA PRO A 148 11.34 -22.87 10.56
C PRO A 148 12.33 -23.02 11.74
N GLU A 149 13.54 -23.54 11.50
CA GLU A 149 14.58 -23.78 12.50
C GLU A 149 15.64 -22.68 12.56
N LEU A 150 15.41 -21.53 11.89
CA LEU A 150 16.34 -20.40 11.88
C LEU A 150 16.63 -19.86 13.28
N SER A 151 17.88 -19.45 13.48
CA SER A 151 18.30 -18.73 14.68
C SER A 151 17.75 -17.31 14.71
N GLN A 152 17.77 -16.68 15.89
CA GLN A 152 17.36 -15.27 16.03
C GLN A 152 18.21 -14.33 15.18
N GLU A 153 19.51 -14.58 15.08
CA GLU A 153 20.42 -13.75 14.28
C GLU A 153 20.11 -13.82 12.77
N GLU A 154 19.71 -15.00 12.27
CA GLU A 154 19.32 -15.19 10.88
C GLU A 154 17.97 -14.55 10.55
N LEU A 155 17.02 -14.58 11.50
CA LEU A 155 15.75 -13.87 11.37
C LEU A 155 15.95 -12.35 11.35
N ASP A 156 16.83 -11.83 12.21
CA ASP A 156 17.18 -10.40 12.21
C ASP A 156 17.85 -9.99 10.89
N LEU A 157 18.74 -10.82 10.35
CA LEU A 157 19.33 -10.62 9.02
C LEU A 157 18.28 -10.64 7.91
N PHE A 158 17.29 -11.53 8.00
CA PHE A 158 16.17 -11.56 7.06
C PHE A 158 15.34 -10.27 7.14
N HIS A 159 15.00 -9.78 8.34
CA HIS A 159 14.27 -8.52 8.50
C HIS A 159 15.07 -7.32 7.96
N GLN A 160 16.38 -7.31 8.14
CA GLN A 160 17.27 -6.31 7.52
C GLN A 160 17.27 -6.41 6.00
N ALA A 161 17.19 -7.62 5.43
CA ALA A 161 17.08 -7.81 4.00
C ALA A 161 15.73 -7.32 3.44
N VAL A 162 14.62 -7.56 4.15
CA VAL A 162 13.29 -7.07 3.76
C VAL A 162 13.26 -5.55 3.73
N THR A 163 13.77 -4.90 4.78
CA THR A 163 13.85 -3.42 4.84
C THR A 163 14.77 -2.85 3.77
N ALA A 164 15.92 -3.46 3.53
CA ALA A 164 16.82 -3.05 2.46
C ALA A 164 16.20 -3.22 1.06
N TYR A 165 15.40 -4.27 0.85
CA TYR A 165 14.64 -4.47 -0.38
C TYR A 165 13.56 -3.39 -0.55
N GLU A 166 12.77 -3.13 0.49
CA GLU A 166 11.74 -2.09 0.49
C GLU A 166 12.30 -0.70 0.14
N ASP A 167 13.44 -0.32 0.73
CA ASP A 167 14.09 0.97 0.48
C ASP A 167 14.88 1.02 -0.83
N GLY A 168 15.02 -0.10 -1.55
CA GLY A 168 15.84 -0.16 -2.76
C GLY A 168 17.35 -0.08 -2.49
N ASN A 169 17.79 -0.44 -1.28
CA ASN A 169 19.18 -0.33 -0.87
C ASN A 169 20.01 -1.53 -1.34
N LEU A 170 20.50 -1.45 -2.58
CA LEU A 170 21.32 -2.50 -3.20
C LEU A 170 22.60 -2.79 -2.40
N ALA A 171 23.25 -1.77 -1.85
CA ALA A 171 24.50 -1.94 -1.12
C ALA A 171 24.31 -2.81 0.13
N VAL A 172 23.24 -2.58 0.90
CA VAL A 172 22.93 -3.39 2.09
C VAL A 172 22.58 -4.82 1.69
N LEU A 173 21.79 -5.02 0.63
CA LEU A 173 21.48 -6.36 0.12
C LEU A 173 22.72 -7.11 -0.36
N GLN A 174 23.68 -6.44 -1.01
CA GLN A 174 24.95 -7.04 -1.41
C GLN A 174 25.77 -7.47 -0.20
N VAL A 175 25.84 -6.65 0.86
CA VAL A 175 26.53 -7.01 2.10
C VAL A 175 25.87 -8.23 2.75
N ILE A 176 24.55 -8.25 2.88
CA ILE A 176 23.83 -9.40 3.45
C ILE A 176 24.07 -10.66 2.61
N ALA A 177 24.00 -10.54 1.28
CA ALA A 177 24.28 -11.65 0.37
C ALA A 177 25.71 -12.19 0.48
N GLN A 178 26.69 -11.33 0.74
CA GLN A 178 28.09 -11.72 0.98
C GLN A 178 28.28 -12.38 2.34
N VAL A 179 27.67 -11.82 3.40
CA VAL A 179 27.71 -12.37 4.77
C VAL A 179 27.12 -13.77 4.81
N MET A 180 26.07 -14.02 4.02
CA MET A 180 25.46 -15.36 3.92
C MET A 180 26.38 -16.43 3.31
N GLY A 181 27.41 -16.06 2.54
CA GLY A 181 28.31 -17.01 1.87
C GLY A 181 27.62 -18.07 0.97
N ASP A 182 28.44 -18.91 0.33
CA ASP A 182 27.99 -20.09 -0.45
C ASP A 182 27.86 -21.35 0.43
N SER A 183 27.36 -21.21 1.66
CA SER A 183 26.99 -22.36 2.49
C SER A 183 25.76 -23.02 1.88
N SER A 184 26.00 -24.08 1.11
CA SER A 184 25.00 -25.09 0.78
C SER A 184 24.82 -25.96 2.01
N GLU A 185 23.71 -25.80 2.71
CA GLU A 185 23.31 -26.77 3.72
C GLU A 185 22.22 -27.69 3.13
N GLU A 186 22.59 -28.97 3.03
CA GLU A 186 21.70 -30.06 2.68
C GLU A 186 20.71 -30.30 3.82
N LEU A 187 19.42 -30.15 3.54
CA LEU A 187 18.36 -30.46 4.49
C LEU A 187 18.28 -31.97 4.72
N SER A 188 18.50 -32.41 5.95
CA SER A 188 18.39 -33.80 6.42
C SER A 188 17.01 -34.42 6.15
N GLY A 189 17.00 -35.49 5.35
CA GLY A 189 15.78 -36.09 4.80
C GLY A 189 15.06 -37.11 5.69
N SER A 190 14.39 -36.66 6.76
CA SER A 190 13.50 -37.56 7.54
C SER A 190 12.09 -37.05 7.87
N LEU A 191 11.63 -35.91 7.33
CA LEU A 191 10.23 -35.42 7.52
C LEU A 191 9.53 -34.97 6.22
N LEU A 192 9.93 -35.57 5.09
CA LEU A 192 9.62 -35.12 3.72
C LEU A 192 8.12 -35.05 3.37
N VAL A 193 7.26 -35.93 3.92
CA VAL A 193 5.82 -35.95 3.55
C VAL A 193 5.03 -34.82 4.22
N LYS A 194 5.22 -34.60 5.53
CA LYS A 194 4.57 -33.50 6.26
C LYS A 194 5.08 -32.14 5.77
N GLU A 195 6.34 -32.10 5.36
CA GLU A 195 6.93 -30.89 4.78
C GLU A 195 6.34 -30.58 3.40
N LYS A 196 6.11 -31.59 2.56
CA LYS A 196 5.44 -31.43 1.26
C LYS A 196 4.02 -30.88 1.41
N GLU A 197 3.21 -31.48 2.29
CA GLU A 197 1.83 -31.00 2.57
C GLU A 197 1.83 -29.55 3.08
N ARG A 198 2.72 -29.22 4.03
CA ARG A 198 2.85 -27.84 4.54
C ARG A 198 3.22 -26.85 3.44
N LEU A 199 4.17 -27.20 2.58
CA LEU A 199 4.62 -26.34 1.48
C LEU A 199 3.50 -26.14 0.44
N GLU A 200 2.72 -27.18 0.14
CA GLU A 200 1.55 -27.09 -0.76
C GLU A 200 0.41 -26.22 -0.19
N GLU A 201 0.16 -26.29 1.12
CA GLU A 201 -0.80 -25.40 1.79
C GLU A 201 -0.31 -23.93 1.75
N LEU A 202 0.97 -23.70 2.01
CA LEU A 202 1.57 -22.37 1.96
C LEU A 202 1.52 -21.79 0.55
N THR A 203 1.86 -22.56 -0.49
CA THR A 203 1.77 -22.07 -1.89
C THR A 203 0.33 -21.74 -2.28
N ALA A 204 -0.66 -22.55 -1.87
CA ALA A 204 -2.07 -22.26 -2.08
C ALA A 204 -2.53 -20.98 -1.36
N SER A 205 -2.07 -20.76 -0.12
CA SER A 205 -2.38 -19.54 0.63
C SER A 205 -1.74 -18.29 0.00
N LEU A 206 -0.45 -18.35 -0.36
CA LEU A 206 0.29 -17.24 -0.97
C LEU A 206 -0.26 -16.88 -2.35
N THR A 207 -0.64 -17.87 -3.17
CA THR A 207 -1.27 -17.60 -4.48
C THR A 207 -2.62 -16.90 -4.32
N LYS A 208 -3.40 -17.27 -3.31
CA LYS A 208 -4.64 -16.58 -2.98
C LYS A 208 -4.37 -15.15 -2.50
N GLU A 209 -3.43 -14.96 -1.60
CA GLU A 209 -3.01 -13.63 -1.12
C GLU A 209 -2.57 -12.73 -2.28
N ILE A 210 -1.72 -13.22 -3.19
CA ILE A 210 -1.30 -12.47 -4.39
C ILE A 210 -2.49 -12.11 -5.28
N SER A 211 -3.44 -13.04 -5.46
CA SER A 211 -4.69 -12.78 -6.19
C SER A 211 -5.49 -11.67 -5.53
N ASP A 212 -5.61 -11.70 -4.21
CA ASP A 212 -6.42 -10.75 -3.44
C ASP A 212 -5.74 -9.36 -3.45
N LEU A 213 -4.42 -9.29 -3.27
CA LEU A 213 -3.63 -8.06 -3.43
C LEU A 213 -3.82 -7.40 -4.81
N LYS A 214 -4.00 -8.20 -5.87
CA LYS A 214 -4.26 -7.68 -7.24
C LYS A 214 -5.70 -7.20 -7.44
N LYS A 215 -6.64 -7.57 -6.57
CA LYS A 215 -8.04 -7.15 -6.63
C LYS A 215 -8.33 -5.94 -5.73
N ASP A 216 -7.43 -5.63 -4.82
CA ASP A 216 -7.60 -4.58 -3.84
C ASP A 216 -6.87 -3.28 -4.24
N TYR A 217 -7.12 -2.23 -3.46
CA TYR A 217 -6.34 -0.99 -3.51
C TYR A 217 -4.91 -1.27 -2.99
N PRO A 218 -3.84 -0.69 -3.57
CA PRO A 218 -3.81 0.27 -4.68
C PRO A 218 -3.78 -0.36 -6.08
N TYR A 219 -3.66 -1.69 -6.21
CA TYR A 219 -3.37 -2.34 -7.50
C TYR A 219 -4.46 -2.08 -8.56
N THR A 220 -5.72 -2.02 -8.16
CA THR A 220 -6.87 -1.70 -9.04
C THR A 220 -6.75 -0.35 -9.73
N LEU A 221 -6.03 0.62 -9.16
CA LEU A 221 -5.81 1.94 -9.75
C LEU A 221 -4.94 1.90 -11.01
N LYS A 222 -4.19 0.81 -11.22
CA LYS A 222 -3.38 0.62 -12.42
C LYS A 222 -4.19 0.77 -13.70
N ILE A 223 -5.40 0.21 -13.72
CA ILE A 223 -6.30 0.27 -14.88
C ILE A 223 -6.64 1.73 -15.22
N LEU A 224 -6.91 2.55 -14.20
CA LEU A 224 -7.20 3.96 -14.37
C LEU A 224 -5.97 4.74 -14.88
N LEU A 225 -4.77 4.43 -14.37
CA LEU A 225 -3.54 5.15 -14.70
C LEU A 225 -3.02 4.85 -16.12
N GLU A 226 -3.30 3.65 -16.63
CA GLU A 226 -2.92 3.22 -17.98
C GLU A 226 -3.88 3.76 -19.06
N ASP A 227 -5.13 4.07 -18.70
CA ASP A 227 -6.12 4.64 -19.60
C ASP A 227 -6.13 6.18 -19.54
N GLU A 228 -5.60 6.80 -20.61
CA GLU A 228 -5.51 8.25 -20.77
C GLU A 228 -6.90 8.91 -20.81
N GLU A 229 -7.90 8.28 -21.43
CA GLU A 229 -9.27 8.82 -21.53
C GLU A 229 -9.95 8.78 -20.16
N ALA A 230 -9.80 7.67 -19.43
CA ALA A 230 -10.32 7.56 -18.07
C ALA A 230 -9.63 8.54 -17.11
N CYS A 231 -8.32 8.74 -17.26
CA CYS A 231 -7.57 9.76 -16.51
C CYS A 231 -8.14 11.17 -16.75
N GLN A 232 -8.32 11.56 -18.02
CA GLN A 232 -8.87 12.87 -18.37
C GLN A 232 -10.31 13.04 -17.88
N GLY A 233 -11.13 11.99 -18.01
CA GLY A 233 -12.49 11.98 -17.48
C GLY A 233 -12.52 12.18 -15.96
N ARG A 234 -11.64 11.50 -15.23
CA ARG A 234 -11.52 11.66 -13.77
C ARG A 234 -11.08 13.07 -13.38
N LEU A 235 -10.09 13.64 -14.08
CA LEU A 235 -9.66 15.03 -13.85
C LEU A 235 -10.81 16.01 -14.09
N ALA A 236 -11.54 15.87 -15.21
CA ALA A 236 -12.66 16.74 -15.54
C ALA A 236 -13.78 16.69 -14.47
N VAL A 237 -14.08 15.49 -13.95
CA VAL A 237 -15.05 15.32 -12.85
C VAL A 237 -14.57 16.03 -11.59
N LEU A 238 -13.30 15.87 -11.23
CA LEU A 238 -12.75 16.51 -10.03
C LEU A 238 -12.68 18.04 -10.18
N THR A 239 -12.32 18.57 -11.34
CA THR A 239 -12.32 20.02 -11.60
C THR A 239 -13.72 20.60 -11.54
N ASP A 240 -14.71 19.93 -12.14
CA ASP A 240 -16.11 20.34 -12.10
C ASP A 240 -16.67 20.32 -10.66
N GLN A 241 -16.32 19.30 -9.87
CA GLN A 241 -16.66 19.26 -8.45
C GLN A 241 -16.02 20.42 -7.66
N LEU A 242 -14.75 20.70 -7.91
CA LEU A 242 -14.04 21.81 -7.27
C LEU A 242 -14.72 23.15 -7.57
N GLU A 243 -14.99 23.43 -8.85
CA GLU A 243 -15.66 24.65 -9.30
C GLU A 243 -17.06 24.79 -8.68
N LYS A 244 -17.83 23.70 -8.64
CA LYS A 244 -19.15 23.66 -7.99
C LYS A 244 -19.07 24.03 -6.52
N TYR A 245 -18.17 23.40 -5.75
CA TYR A 245 -18.04 23.70 -4.32
C TYR A 245 -17.51 25.11 -4.08
N GLN A 246 -16.55 25.60 -4.88
CA GLN A 246 -16.07 26.97 -4.78
C GLN A 246 -17.16 28.00 -5.07
N ALA A 247 -17.99 27.78 -6.10
CA ALA A 247 -19.12 28.64 -6.41
C ALA A 247 -20.16 28.65 -5.26
N LEU A 248 -20.44 27.48 -4.67
CA LEU A 248 -21.32 27.38 -3.51
C LEU A 248 -20.75 28.10 -2.29
N CYS A 249 -19.46 27.94 -1.99
CA CYS A 249 -18.81 28.68 -0.90
C CYS A 249 -18.99 30.19 -1.07
N GLN A 250 -18.71 30.72 -2.27
CA GLN A 250 -18.87 32.15 -2.55
C GLN A 250 -20.32 32.64 -2.37
N GLN A 251 -21.31 31.83 -2.74
CA GLN A 251 -22.72 32.16 -2.53
C GLN A 251 -23.06 32.24 -1.03
N TYR A 252 -22.67 31.23 -0.26
CA TYR A 252 -22.93 31.19 1.18
C TYR A 252 -22.18 32.28 1.95
N ASP A 253 -20.95 32.62 1.55
CA ASP A 253 -20.22 33.74 2.15
C ASP A 253 -20.96 35.07 1.96
N LYS A 254 -21.49 35.32 0.76
CA LYS A 254 -22.32 36.50 0.48
C LYS A 254 -23.58 36.50 1.33
N GLU A 255 -24.25 35.36 1.47
CA GLU A 255 -25.45 35.25 2.31
C GLU A 255 -25.13 35.51 3.78
N ILE A 256 -24.06 34.93 4.32
CA ILE A 256 -23.62 35.13 5.71
C ILE A 256 -23.30 36.60 5.98
N SER A 257 -22.69 37.31 5.02
CA SER A 257 -22.39 38.75 5.15
C SER A 257 -23.61 39.64 5.29
N LEU A 258 -24.82 39.15 4.99
CA LEU A 258 -26.07 39.86 5.23
C LEU A 258 -26.58 39.73 6.67
N TYR A 259 -26.00 38.82 7.47
CA TYR A 259 -26.39 38.54 8.86
C TYR A 259 -25.39 39.06 9.89
N VAL A 260 -24.18 39.42 9.46
CA VAL A 260 -23.10 39.98 10.28
C VAL A 260 -23.02 41.48 10.03
#